data_AF-A0ABD1I8K7-F1
#
_entry.id   AF-A0ABD1I8K7-F1
#
_cell.length_a   1.000
_cell.length_b   1.000
_cell.length_c   1.000
_cell.angle_alpha   90.00
_cell.angle_beta   90.00
_cell.angle_gamma   90.00
#
_symmetry.space_group_name_H-M   'P 1'
#
loop_
_entity.id
_entity.type
_entity.pdbx_description
1 polymer ?
#
loop_
_entity_poly.entity_id
_entity_poly.type
_entity_poly.pdbx_seq_one_letter_code
_entity_poly.pdbx_strand_id
1 'polypeptide(L)'
;MDNNREESVTQEKQREMENKLSNREIVKKKGKRHQQKKKLSYYLIPRFPCMRLDDAVTAEETPTGDGSFNMEAGCNGRRDHSPTHLVVTVNGIIGSAQNWRYAAKQFVKAYPDDVIVHCSQSNTSMLTFDGVDVMGKRLADEVVSVVGLHPNLQKISFLGHSLGGLIARYAVAVLYQQNVMPKNVEQSGGECVGEEIQKGVVAGLEPVNFITFATPHLGSRGHKQVPIFCGVHTMERLATRASFLLGRTGRHLFLSDSDGGKTPILLRMSSDSEDLKFISALQSFKRRAAYANVRFDNIVGWSSSSLRRLSELPKRRSLDRNAKYPHIVNEEKANAIISPQGEVPLEIKTAKGRTKDMEETMIRGLTRLNWERVDVSFTGSMQWLLAHSTIQVKTQCINSEGADVIQHMIDNFVL
;
A
#
# COMPACT_ATOMS: atom_id res chain seq x y z
N MET A 1 76.97 -6.57 -37.50
CA MET A 1 76.91 -7.29 -36.21
C MET A 1 75.44 -7.46 -35.88
N ASP A 2 74.69 -8.19 -36.71
CA ASP A 2 73.22 -8.01 -36.76
C ASP A 2 72.41 -9.30 -36.68
N ASN A 3 73.02 -10.49 -36.56
CA ASN A 3 72.27 -11.74 -36.37
C ASN A 3 71.97 -12.12 -34.92
N ASN A 4 72.62 -11.53 -33.92
CA ASN A 4 72.41 -11.87 -32.50
C ASN A 4 71.29 -11.06 -31.81
N ARG A 5 70.68 -10.10 -32.52
CA ARG A 5 69.65 -9.20 -31.95
C ARG A 5 68.22 -9.62 -32.33
N GLU A 6 68.03 -10.37 -33.41
CA GLU A 6 66.72 -10.90 -33.79
C GLU A 6 66.36 -12.20 -33.06
N GLU A 7 67.34 -13.06 -32.74
CA GLU A 7 67.08 -14.29 -31.96
C GLU A 7 66.69 -13.98 -30.50
N SER A 8 67.25 -12.94 -29.88
CA SER A 8 66.93 -12.58 -28.48
C SER A 8 65.52 -12.02 -28.34
N VAL A 9 65.06 -11.21 -29.29
CA VAL A 9 63.70 -10.63 -29.31
C VAL A 9 62.63 -11.69 -29.59
N THR A 10 62.99 -12.73 -30.35
CA THR A 10 62.07 -13.84 -30.69
C THR A 10 61.87 -14.79 -29.51
N GLN A 11 62.95 -15.11 -28.76
CA GLN A 11 62.86 -15.92 -27.53
C GLN A 11 62.12 -15.21 -26.39
N GLU A 12 62.25 -13.90 -26.27
CA GLU A 12 61.57 -13.11 -25.23
C GLU A 12 60.05 -13.04 -25.47
N LYS A 13 59.62 -12.87 -26.73
CA LYS A 13 58.20 -12.90 -27.11
C LYS A 13 57.56 -14.29 -26.93
N GLN A 14 58.32 -15.37 -27.15
CA GLN A 14 57.83 -16.74 -26.99
C GLN A 14 57.63 -17.07 -25.49
N ARG A 15 58.57 -16.63 -24.63
CA ARG A 15 58.43 -16.73 -23.16
C ARG A 15 57.28 -15.91 -22.59
N GLU A 16 57.01 -14.71 -23.13
CA GLU A 16 55.84 -13.92 -22.72
C GLU A 16 54.51 -14.58 -23.13
N MET A 17 54.47 -15.25 -24.29
CA MET A 17 53.27 -15.94 -24.76
C MET A 17 52.98 -17.20 -23.94
N GLU A 18 54.01 -18.00 -23.62
CA GLU A 18 53.90 -19.16 -22.73
C GLU A 18 53.48 -18.77 -21.30
N ASN A 19 54.02 -17.68 -20.77
CA ASN A 19 53.60 -17.14 -19.46
C ASN A 19 52.15 -16.65 -19.46
N LYS A 20 51.66 -16.06 -20.57
CA LYS A 20 50.25 -15.65 -20.72
C LYS A 20 49.29 -16.84 -20.85
N LEU A 21 49.69 -17.92 -21.53
CA LEU A 21 48.92 -19.17 -21.60
C LEU A 21 48.87 -19.89 -20.25
N SER A 22 50.00 -20.03 -19.56
CA SER A 22 50.09 -20.60 -18.22
C SER A 22 49.22 -19.84 -17.21
N ASN A 23 49.26 -18.51 -17.21
CA ASN A 23 48.40 -17.70 -16.34
C ASN A 23 46.91 -17.82 -16.67
N ARG A 24 46.52 -17.98 -17.95
CA ARG A 24 45.11 -18.24 -18.34
C ARG A 24 44.62 -19.62 -17.88
N GLU A 25 45.48 -20.64 -17.88
CA GLU A 25 45.13 -21.97 -17.36
C GLU A 25 45.01 -21.99 -15.82
N ILE A 26 45.86 -21.25 -15.12
CA ILE A 26 45.80 -21.09 -13.66
C ILE A 26 44.51 -20.34 -13.24
N VAL A 27 44.09 -19.31 -13.99
CA VAL A 27 42.84 -18.59 -13.74
C VAL A 27 41.61 -19.48 -14.04
N LYS A 28 41.64 -20.30 -15.11
CA LYS A 28 40.58 -21.29 -15.39
C LYS A 28 40.49 -22.41 -14.34
N LYS A 29 41.62 -22.90 -13.80
CA LYS A 29 41.64 -23.88 -12.69
C LYS A 29 41.16 -23.29 -11.36
N LYS A 30 41.47 -22.01 -11.06
CA LYS A 30 40.94 -21.30 -9.87
C LYS A 30 39.44 -21.03 -9.98
N GLY A 31 38.93 -20.69 -11.17
CA GLY A 31 37.49 -20.54 -11.43
C GLY A 31 36.68 -21.83 -11.23
N LYS A 32 37.22 -22.99 -11.67
CA LYS A 32 36.58 -24.30 -11.46
C LYS A 32 36.65 -24.79 -10.00
N ARG A 33 37.73 -24.52 -9.26
CA ARG A 33 37.82 -24.84 -7.81
C ARG A 33 36.89 -23.97 -6.95
N HIS A 34 36.60 -22.73 -7.34
CA HIS A 34 35.63 -21.87 -6.65
C HIS A 34 34.17 -22.24 -6.98
N GLN A 35 33.90 -22.87 -8.14
CA GLN A 35 32.59 -23.43 -8.46
C GLN A 35 32.32 -24.80 -7.83
N GLN A 36 33.36 -25.62 -7.56
CA GLN A 36 33.19 -26.93 -6.89
C GLN A 36 33.11 -26.85 -5.36
N LYS A 37 33.59 -25.77 -4.70
CA LYS A 37 33.44 -25.58 -3.24
C LYS A 37 32.14 -24.86 -2.81
N LYS A 38 31.24 -24.52 -3.73
CA LYS A 38 29.89 -23.96 -3.43
C LYS A 38 28.74 -24.95 -3.63
N LYS A 39 29.03 -26.26 -3.69
CA LYS A 39 28.03 -27.33 -3.77
C LYS A 39 28.27 -28.39 -2.69
N LEU A 40 28.16 -28.02 -1.41
CA LEU A 40 27.84 -28.92 -0.29
C LEU A 40 27.76 -28.10 1.01
N SER A 41 26.60 -27.48 1.31
CA SER A 41 26.24 -27.03 2.68
C SER A 41 24.78 -26.50 2.81
N TYR A 42 23.82 -26.97 2.01
CA TYR A 42 22.41 -26.56 2.10
C TYR A 42 21.46 -27.71 2.41
N TYR A 43 21.89 -28.67 3.22
CA TYR A 43 20.99 -29.67 3.80
C TYR A 43 21.23 -29.71 5.30
N LEU A 44 20.48 -28.85 6.02
CA LEU A 44 20.01 -29.02 7.40
C LEU A 44 19.27 -27.73 7.79
N ILE A 45 18.19 -27.43 7.08
CA ILE A 45 17.14 -26.57 7.62
C ILE A 45 16.22 -27.52 8.39
N PRO A 46 16.04 -27.35 9.71
CA PRO A 46 15.07 -28.14 10.44
C PRO A 46 13.69 -27.86 9.84
N ARG A 47 13.04 -28.92 9.36
CA ARG A 47 11.62 -28.89 8.97
C ARG A 47 10.84 -28.46 10.21
N PHE A 48 10.41 -27.20 10.24
CA PHE A 48 9.35 -26.80 11.15
C PHE A 48 8.09 -27.56 10.73
N PRO A 49 7.44 -28.31 11.63
CA PRO A 49 6.17 -28.93 11.35
C PRO A 49 5.12 -27.81 11.31
N CYS A 50 4.91 -27.24 10.13
CA CYS A 50 3.69 -26.49 9.87
C CYS A 50 2.56 -27.51 9.95
N MET A 51 1.89 -27.53 11.09
CA MET A 51 0.70 -28.34 11.31
C MET A 51 -0.28 -28.05 10.17
N ARG A 52 -0.60 -29.09 9.42
CA ARG A 52 -1.83 -29.17 8.66
C ARG A 52 -2.96 -29.07 9.69
N LEU A 53 -3.61 -27.91 9.75
CA LEU A 53 -4.98 -27.87 10.21
C LEU A 53 -5.85 -28.16 8.98
N ASP A 54 -6.76 -29.12 9.13
CA ASP A 54 -7.82 -29.38 8.17
C ASP A 54 -8.69 -28.11 8.06
N ASP A 55 -8.40 -27.26 7.09
CA ASP A 55 -9.25 -26.12 6.75
C ASP A 55 -10.47 -26.67 6.00
N ALA A 56 -11.63 -26.75 6.65
CA ALA A 56 -12.88 -27.20 6.04
C ALA A 56 -13.26 -26.38 4.79
N VAL A 57 -12.78 -25.14 4.70
CA VAL A 57 -12.90 -24.25 3.53
C VAL A 57 -11.55 -24.17 2.82
N THR A 58 -11.49 -24.75 1.62
CA THR A 58 -10.38 -24.54 0.69
C THR A 58 -10.50 -23.14 0.08
N ALA A 59 -9.38 -22.45 -0.13
CA ALA A 59 -9.36 -21.18 -0.87
C ALA A 59 -8.73 -21.43 -2.24
N GLU A 60 -9.44 -21.09 -3.29
CA GLU A 60 -9.03 -21.28 -4.68
C GLU A 60 -8.57 -19.95 -5.27
N GLU A 61 -7.36 -19.95 -5.85
CA GLU A 61 -6.79 -18.84 -6.58
C GLU A 61 -7.12 -19.02 -8.06
N THR A 62 -7.95 -18.12 -8.61
CA THR A 62 -8.30 -18.11 -10.04
C THR A 62 -7.58 -16.93 -10.71
N PRO A 63 -6.60 -17.20 -11.60
CA PRO A 63 -5.96 -16.14 -12.37
C PRO A 63 -6.98 -15.43 -13.26
N THR A 64 -6.99 -14.11 -13.25
CA THR A 64 -7.90 -13.29 -14.09
C THR A 64 -7.28 -12.90 -15.45
N GLY A 65 -6.07 -13.39 -15.74
CA GLY A 65 -5.18 -12.89 -16.80
C GLY A 65 -4.07 -12.03 -16.19
N ASP A 66 -3.05 -11.66 -16.98
CA ASP A 66 -1.98 -10.66 -16.67
C ASP A 66 -1.22 -10.71 -15.33
N GLY A 67 -1.48 -11.72 -14.49
CA GLY A 67 -0.92 -11.91 -13.16
C GLY A 67 -1.88 -11.55 -12.03
N SER A 68 -2.94 -10.78 -12.29
CA SER A 68 -4.03 -10.59 -11.32
C SER A 68 -4.72 -11.91 -10.99
N PHE A 69 -5.28 -12.00 -9.79
CA PHE A 69 -6.02 -13.19 -9.37
C PHE A 69 -7.19 -12.83 -8.46
N ASN A 70 -8.24 -13.63 -8.56
CA ASN A 70 -9.31 -13.67 -7.57
C ASN A 70 -9.01 -14.79 -6.57
N MET A 71 -9.37 -14.57 -5.32
CA MET A 71 -9.42 -15.59 -4.28
C MET A 71 -10.88 -15.77 -3.89
N GLU A 72 -11.36 -17.00 -3.99
CA GLU A 72 -12.71 -17.41 -3.61
C GLU A 72 -12.63 -18.72 -2.82
N ALA A 73 -13.71 -19.08 -2.12
CA ALA A 73 -13.76 -20.38 -1.49
C ALA A 73 -13.70 -21.47 -2.60
N GLY A 74 -13.31 -22.69 -2.25
CA GLY A 74 -13.43 -23.85 -3.13
C GLY A 74 -14.86 -24.37 -3.13
N CYS A 75 -15.32 -24.92 -4.26
CA CYS A 75 -16.67 -25.46 -4.39
C CYS A 75 -16.70 -26.95 -4.03
N ASN A 76 -16.67 -27.29 -2.74
CA ASN A 76 -16.99 -28.65 -2.29
C ASN A 76 -18.52 -28.83 -2.11
N GLY A 77 -19.29 -28.59 -3.17
CA GLY A 77 -20.77 -28.71 -3.17
C GLY A 77 -21.48 -27.65 -4.03
N ARG A 78 -22.82 -27.73 -4.12
CA ARG A 78 -23.65 -26.67 -4.71
C ARG A 78 -23.65 -25.47 -3.77
N ARG A 79 -23.06 -24.36 -4.19
CA ARG A 79 -23.32 -23.06 -3.55
C ARG A 79 -24.72 -22.61 -3.92
N ASP A 80 -25.54 -22.34 -2.90
CA ASP A 80 -26.87 -21.80 -3.11
C ASP A 80 -26.81 -20.30 -3.46
N HIS A 81 -25.71 -19.62 -3.11
CA HIS A 81 -25.53 -18.18 -3.28
C HIS A 81 -24.16 -17.83 -3.87
N SER A 82 -24.15 -16.82 -4.75
CA SER A 82 -22.92 -16.23 -5.30
C SER A 82 -22.46 -15.11 -4.37
N PRO A 83 -21.15 -14.98 -4.08
CA PRO A 83 -20.63 -13.85 -3.34
C PRO A 83 -21.04 -12.50 -3.95
N THR A 84 -21.51 -11.58 -3.11
CA THR A 84 -22.04 -10.28 -3.54
C THR A 84 -21.11 -9.11 -3.23
N HIS A 85 -20.02 -9.34 -2.50
CA HIS A 85 -19.11 -8.30 -2.05
C HIS A 85 -17.72 -8.46 -2.66
N LEU A 86 -17.32 -7.49 -3.48
CA LEU A 86 -15.97 -7.42 -4.05
C LEU A 86 -15.01 -6.71 -3.09
N VAL A 87 -13.90 -7.36 -2.80
CA VAL A 87 -12.82 -6.82 -1.99
C VAL A 87 -11.59 -6.61 -2.86
N VAL A 88 -11.29 -5.36 -3.22
CA VAL A 88 -10.16 -4.99 -4.09
C VAL A 88 -8.93 -4.70 -3.23
N THR A 89 -7.83 -5.44 -3.45
CA THR A 89 -6.56 -5.24 -2.73
C THR A 89 -5.50 -4.61 -3.63
N VAL A 90 -4.80 -3.58 -3.12
CA VAL A 90 -3.91 -2.72 -3.91
C VAL A 90 -2.52 -2.67 -3.28
N ASN A 91 -1.50 -3.09 -4.02
CA ASN A 91 -0.13 -3.19 -3.52
C ASN A 91 0.59 -1.83 -3.39
N GLY A 92 1.58 -1.80 -2.51
CA GLY A 92 2.53 -0.69 -2.38
C GLY A 92 3.58 -0.64 -3.50
N ILE A 93 4.52 0.29 -3.35
CA ILE A 93 5.61 0.54 -4.29
C ILE A 93 6.50 -0.70 -4.49
N ILE A 94 6.88 -1.01 -5.74
CA ILE A 94 7.62 -2.24 -6.12
C ILE A 94 6.89 -3.53 -5.67
N GLY A 95 5.58 -3.43 -5.44
CA GLY A 95 4.74 -4.55 -5.02
C GLY A 95 4.14 -5.35 -6.18
N SER A 96 3.37 -6.37 -5.81
CA SER A 96 2.52 -7.14 -6.71
C SER A 96 1.29 -7.67 -5.95
N ALA A 97 0.31 -8.19 -6.68
CA ALA A 97 -0.88 -8.88 -6.14
C ALA A 97 -0.52 -9.93 -5.08
N GLN A 98 0.62 -10.61 -5.24
CA GLN A 98 1.07 -11.68 -4.35
C GLN A 98 1.30 -11.23 -2.90
N ASN A 99 1.56 -9.94 -2.69
CA ASN A 99 1.70 -9.38 -1.35
C ASN A 99 0.42 -9.52 -0.51
N TRP A 100 -0.74 -9.65 -1.17
CA TRP A 100 -2.05 -9.77 -0.53
C TRP A 100 -2.53 -11.20 -0.41
N ARG A 101 -1.81 -12.19 -0.96
CA ARG A 101 -2.24 -13.61 -0.99
C ARG A 101 -2.61 -14.14 0.40
N TYR A 102 -1.83 -13.80 1.43
CA TYR A 102 -2.15 -14.22 2.80
C TYR A 102 -3.49 -13.65 3.27
N ALA A 103 -3.68 -12.34 3.16
CA ALA A 103 -4.91 -11.67 3.58
C ALA A 103 -6.13 -12.15 2.77
N ALA A 104 -5.99 -12.30 1.46
CA ALA A 104 -7.04 -12.82 0.58
C ALA A 104 -7.50 -14.22 1.02
N LYS A 105 -6.55 -15.11 1.33
CA LYS A 105 -6.86 -16.45 1.84
C LYS A 105 -7.59 -16.39 3.19
N GLN A 106 -7.20 -15.50 4.11
CA GLN A 106 -7.90 -15.38 5.40
C GLN A 106 -9.30 -14.79 5.24
N PHE A 107 -9.49 -13.82 4.36
CA PHE A 107 -10.80 -13.23 4.06
C PHE A 107 -11.81 -14.26 3.57
N VAL A 108 -11.40 -15.06 2.57
CA VAL A 108 -12.24 -16.10 2.00
C VAL A 108 -12.58 -17.19 3.02
N LYS A 109 -11.67 -17.50 3.94
CA LYS A 109 -11.97 -18.43 5.02
C LYS A 109 -12.98 -17.87 6.01
N ALA A 110 -12.92 -16.57 6.29
CA ALA A 110 -13.82 -15.91 7.23
C ALA A 110 -15.21 -15.68 6.63
N TYR A 111 -15.29 -15.41 5.33
CA TYR A 111 -16.52 -15.05 4.62
C TYR A 111 -16.67 -15.82 3.30
N PRO A 112 -16.73 -17.16 3.34
CA PRO A 112 -16.64 -18.01 2.14
C PRO A 112 -17.77 -17.78 1.12
N ASP A 113 -18.95 -17.38 1.59
CA ASP A 113 -20.14 -17.21 0.76
C ASP A 113 -20.44 -15.74 0.42
N ASP A 114 -19.78 -14.78 1.09
CA ASP A 114 -20.10 -13.35 0.97
C ASP A 114 -19.12 -12.59 0.09
N VAL A 115 -17.82 -12.95 0.10
CA VAL A 115 -16.75 -12.14 -0.50
C VAL A 115 -16.00 -12.81 -1.65
N ILE A 116 -15.63 -12.00 -2.64
CA ILE A 116 -14.59 -12.29 -3.63
C ILE A 116 -13.45 -11.32 -3.39
N VAL A 117 -12.24 -11.83 -3.20
CA VAL A 117 -11.06 -10.95 -3.04
C VAL A 117 -10.31 -10.86 -4.35
N HIS A 118 -10.28 -9.68 -4.95
CA HIS A 118 -9.49 -9.40 -6.14
C HIS A 118 -8.13 -8.79 -5.76
N CYS A 119 -7.04 -9.46 -6.14
CA CYS A 119 -5.69 -8.98 -5.93
C CYS A 119 -5.14 -8.31 -7.19
N SER A 120 -5.08 -6.98 -7.15
CA SER A 120 -4.82 -6.16 -8.33
C SER A 120 -3.39 -6.29 -8.86
N GLN A 121 -3.24 -6.30 -10.18
CA GLN A 121 -1.94 -6.23 -10.87
C GLN A 121 -1.74 -5.02 -11.79
N SER A 122 -2.72 -4.12 -11.89
CA SER A 122 -2.64 -2.85 -12.62
C SER A 122 -1.34 -2.09 -12.42
N ASN A 123 -0.73 -2.19 -11.24
CA ASN A 123 0.44 -1.43 -10.83
C ASN A 123 1.50 -2.31 -10.17
N THR A 124 2.08 -3.26 -10.91
CA THR A 124 3.19 -4.10 -10.42
C THR A 124 4.57 -3.52 -10.77
N SER A 125 5.57 -3.81 -9.93
CA SER A 125 6.98 -3.52 -10.22
C SER A 125 7.21 -2.05 -10.63
N MET A 126 7.86 -1.80 -11.77
CA MET A 126 8.21 -0.46 -12.27
C MET A 126 6.99 0.41 -12.61
N LEU A 127 5.82 -0.19 -12.88
CA LEU A 127 4.58 0.55 -13.12
C LEU A 127 4.15 1.36 -11.88
N THR A 128 4.68 1.01 -10.70
CA THR A 128 4.47 1.77 -9.46
C THR A 128 5.11 3.16 -9.47
N PHE A 129 5.89 3.52 -10.51
CA PHE A 129 6.60 4.80 -10.61
C PHE A 129 5.91 5.84 -11.52
N ASP A 130 4.78 5.48 -12.15
CA ASP A 130 4.11 6.30 -13.17
C ASP A 130 3.29 7.48 -12.62
N GLY A 131 3.08 7.52 -11.30
CA GLY A 131 2.30 8.56 -10.62
C GLY A 131 0.91 8.10 -10.19
N VAL A 132 0.40 8.69 -9.09
CA VAL A 132 -0.82 8.25 -8.40
C VAL A 132 -2.05 8.42 -9.28
N ASP A 133 -2.06 9.44 -10.12
CA ASP A 133 -3.07 9.67 -11.15
C ASP A 133 -3.15 8.53 -12.18
N VAL A 134 -2.02 8.18 -12.81
CA VAL A 134 -1.97 7.16 -13.86
C VAL A 134 -2.22 5.78 -13.28
N MET A 135 -1.64 5.49 -12.11
CA MET A 135 -1.88 4.25 -11.39
C MET A 135 -3.33 4.12 -10.93
N GLY A 136 -3.94 5.21 -10.46
CA GLY A 136 -5.34 5.25 -10.04
C GLY A 136 -6.32 5.03 -11.19
N LYS A 137 -6.07 5.61 -12.37
CA LYS A 137 -6.88 5.34 -13.57
C LYS A 137 -6.80 3.89 -14.01
N ARG A 138 -5.58 3.32 -14.08
CA ARG A 138 -5.40 1.89 -14.41
C ARG A 138 -6.16 0.98 -13.45
N LEU A 139 -6.06 1.25 -12.15
CA LEU A 139 -6.82 0.50 -11.16
C LEU A 139 -8.33 0.64 -11.36
N ALA A 140 -8.82 1.84 -11.71
CA ALA A 140 -10.23 2.03 -12.01
C ALA A 140 -10.69 1.19 -13.22
N ASP A 141 -9.91 1.18 -14.30
CA ASP A 141 -10.21 0.39 -15.50
C ASP A 141 -10.24 -1.12 -15.20
N GLU A 142 -9.30 -1.61 -14.38
CA GLU A 142 -9.26 -3.00 -13.91
C GLU A 142 -10.49 -3.33 -13.06
N VAL A 143 -10.87 -2.45 -12.11
CA VAL A 143 -12.06 -2.65 -11.29
C VAL A 143 -13.33 -2.70 -12.13
N VAL A 144 -13.50 -1.83 -13.12
CA VAL A 144 -14.65 -1.89 -14.05
C VAL A 144 -14.69 -3.25 -14.76
N SER A 145 -13.55 -3.75 -15.21
CA SER A 145 -13.45 -5.05 -15.87
C SER A 145 -13.86 -6.20 -14.95
N VAL A 146 -13.38 -6.19 -13.70
CA VAL A 146 -13.75 -7.20 -12.68
C VAL A 146 -15.25 -7.14 -12.36
N VAL A 147 -15.80 -5.95 -12.14
CA VAL A 147 -17.24 -5.79 -11.87
C VAL A 147 -18.08 -6.31 -13.04
N GLY A 148 -17.66 -6.04 -14.29
CA GLY A 148 -18.33 -6.56 -15.48
C GLY A 148 -18.33 -8.08 -15.62
N LEU A 149 -17.35 -8.77 -15.04
CA LEU A 149 -17.27 -10.24 -15.02
C LEU A 149 -18.14 -10.88 -13.93
N HIS A 150 -18.55 -10.11 -12.93
CA HIS A 150 -19.30 -10.59 -11.76
C HIS A 150 -20.62 -9.82 -11.57
N PRO A 151 -21.67 -10.14 -12.35
CA PRO A 151 -22.93 -9.37 -12.37
C PRO A 151 -23.74 -9.42 -11.06
N ASN A 152 -23.42 -10.37 -10.17
CA ASN A 152 -24.10 -10.53 -8.88
C ASN A 152 -23.52 -9.61 -7.78
N LEU A 153 -22.44 -8.88 -8.06
CA LEU A 153 -21.86 -7.96 -7.10
C LEU A 153 -22.82 -6.82 -6.78
N GLN A 154 -22.92 -6.52 -5.49
CA GLN A 154 -23.72 -5.42 -4.95
C GLN A 154 -22.88 -4.43 -4.15
N LYS A 155 -21.76 -4.90 -3.59
CA LYS A 155 -20.93 -4.16 -2.64
C LYS A 155 -19.47 -4.17 -3.06
N ILE A 156 -18.76 -3.10 -2.73
CA ILE A 156 -17.32 -2.97 -3.00
C ILE A 156 -16.56 -2.41 -1.79
N SER A 157 -15.40 -3.00 -1.51
CA SER A 157 -14.46 -2.54 -0.51
C SER A 157 -13.05 -2.45 -1.09
N PHE A 158 -12.24 -1.54 -0.56
CA PHE A 158 -10.85 -1.34 -0.96
C PHE A 158 -9.91 -1.52 0.23
N LEU A 159 -8.82 -2.26 0.01
CA LEU A 159 -7.70 -2.45 0.92
C LEU A 159 -6.42 -1.97 0.24
N GLY A 160 -5.79 -0.93 0.78
CA GLY A 160 -4.58 -0.36 0.21
C GLY A 160 -3.40 -0.45 1.15
N HIS A 161 -2.26 -0.93 0.67
CA HIS A 161 -1.01 -0.95 1.45
C HIS A 161 -0.05 0.11 0.93
N SER A 162 0.48 0.94 1.82
CA SER A 162 1.47 1.95 1.47
C SER A 162 0.95 2.84 0.33
N LEU A 163 1.72 2.97 -0.75
CA LEU A 163 1.31 3.63 -1.99
C LEU A 163 -0.06 3.17 -2.52
N GLY A 164 -0.42 1.89 -2.33
CA GLY A 164 -1.69 1.31 -2.77
C GLY A 164 -2.92 2.02 -2.17
N GLY A 165 -2.83 2.55 -0.95
CA GLY A 165 -3.91 3.35 -0.38
C GLY A 165 -4.11 4.70 -1.06
N LEU A 166 -3.04 5.31 -1.60
CA LEU A 166 -3.14 6.53 -2.42
C LEU A 166 -3.70 6.22 -3.80
N ILE A 167 -3.25 5.11 -4.42
CA ILE A 167 -3.78 4.64 -5.70
C ILE A 167 -5.29 4.35 -5.57
N ALA A 168 -5.70 3.63 -4.52
CA ALA A 168 -7.11 3.36 -4.22
C ALA A 168 -7.91 4.66 -4.03
N ARG A 169 -7.40 5.63 -3.25
CA ARG A 169 -8.05 6.95 -3.09
C ARG A 169 -8.29 7.66 -4.42
N TYR A 170 -7.36 7.54 -5.37
CA TYR A 170 -7.56 8.14 -6.69
C TYR A 170 -8.57 7.36 -7.52
N ALA A 171 -8.45 6.02 -7.54
CA ALA A 171 -9.35 5.15 -8.30
C ALA A 171 -10.81 5.29 -7.85
N VAL A 172 -11.08 5.33 -6.54
CA VAL A 172 -12.46 5.48 -6.04
C VAL A 172 -13.09 6.80 -6.48
N ALA A 173 -12.31 7.87 -6.62
CA ALA A 173 -12.81 9.16 -7.12
C ALA A 173 -13.12 9.13 -8.62
N VAL A 174 -12.36 8.34 -9.40
CA VAL A 174 -12.63 8.10 -10.83
C VAL A 174 -13.90 7.26 -11.02
N LEU A 175 -14.09 6.26 -10.15
CA LEU A 175 -15.21 5.33 -10.19
C LEU A 175 -16.50 5.87 -9.56
N TYR A 176 -16.42 7.01 -8.87
CA TYR A 176 -17.51 7.56 -8.09
C TYR A 176 -18.59 8.17 -8.98
N GLN A 177 -19.83 7.77 -8.73
CA GLN A 177 -21.01 8.34 -9.37
C GLN A 177 -21.97 8.81 -8.28
N GLN A 178 -22.39 10.06 -8.37
CA GLN A 178 -23.35 10.64 -7.44
C GLN A 178 -24.76 10.27 -7.89
N ASN A 179 -25.47 9.48 -7.09
CA ASN A 179 -26.88 9.23 -7.34
C ASN A 179 -27.67 10.47 -6.93
N VAL A 180 -28.03 11.29 -7.92
CA VAL A 180 -29.07 12.30 -7.76
C VAL A 180 -30.38 11.58 -8.02
N MET A 181 -31.03 11.04 -6.98
CA MET A 181 -32.42 10.65 -7.14
C MET A 181 -33.23 11.93 -7.39
N PRO A 182 -34.00 12.02 -8.49
CA PRO A 182 -34.89 13.14 -8.69
C PRO A 182 -35.92 13.14 -7.54
N LYS A 183 -36.01 14.26 -6.81
CA LYS A 183 -37.13 14.48 -5.90
C LYS A 183 -38.41 14.31 -6.71
N ASN A 184 -39.24 13.33 -6.38
CA ASN A 184 -40.64 13.37 -6.79
C ASN A 184 -41.22 14.64 -6.18
N VAL A 185 -41.42 15.66 -7.01
CA VAL A 185 -42.09 16.90 -6.62
C VAL A 185 -43.57 16.56 -6.45
N GLU A 186 -43.92 15.98 -5.32
CA GLU A 186 -45.28 16.10 -4.81
C GLU A 186 -45.34 17.44 -4.09
N GLN A 187 -46.04 18.38 -4.73
CA GLN A 187 -46.43 19.64 -4.11
C GLN A 187 -47.38 19.34 -2.95
N SER A 188 -46.84 19.35 -1.73
CA SER A 188 -47.63 19.66 -0.53
C SER A 188 -46.71 20.32 0.48
N GLY A 189 -47.15 21.46 1.01
CA GLY A 189 -46.33 22.41 1.74
C GLY A 189 -45.83 21.92 3.10
N GLY A 190 -44.72 22.55 3.51
CA GLY A 190 -44.33 22.70 4.91
C GLY A 190 -43.62 21.49 5.54
N GLU A 191 -42.30 21.47 5.44
CA GLU A 191 -41.34 21.35 6.56
C GLU A 191 -39.94 21.09 5.99
N CYS A 192 -38.91 21.67 6.62
CA CYS A 192 -37.51 21.49 6.24
C CYS A 192 -37.06 20.06 6.57
N VAL A 193 -37.34 19.12 5.67
CA VAL A 193 -36.89 17.73 5.79
C VAL A 193 -35.39 17.67 5.45
N GLY A 194 -34.62 17.07 6.36
CA GLY A 194 -33.16 17.08 6.40
C GLY A 194 -32.47 16.61 5.12
N GLU A 195 -31.20 17.03 4.98
CA GLU A 195 -30.31 16.63 3.90
C GLU A 195 -30.39 15.12 3.64
N GLU A 196 -31.06 14.73 2.54
CA GLU A 196 -31.01 13.36 2.06
C GLU A 196 -29.55 13.01 1.80
N ILE A 197 -29.02 12.04 2.54
CA ILE A 197 -27.65 11.55 2.34
C ILE A 197 -27.57 11.01 0.92
N GLN A 198 -26.98 11.80 0.02
CA GLN A 198 -26.70 11.41 -1.35
C GLN A 198 -25.81 10.17 -1.32
N LYS A 199 -26.40 9.00 -1.51
CA LYS A 199 -25.68 7.73 -1.55
C LYS A 199 -25.01 7.59 -2.92
N GLY A 200 -23.80 8.09 -3.05
CA GLY A 200 -22.99 7.81 -4.22
C GLY A 200 -22.56 6.34 -4.29
N VAL A 201 -22.33 5.85 -5.49
CA VAL A 201 -21.85 4.48 -5.77
C VAL A 201 -20.44 4.53 -6.33
N VAL A 202 -19.71 3.42 -6.20
CA VAL A 202 -18.35 3.25 -6.75
C VAL A 202 -18.38 2.08 -7.72
N ALA A 203 -18.11 2.34 -9.00
CA ALA A 203 -18.25 1.35 -10.07
C ALA A 203 -19.66 0.71 -10.15
N GLY A 204 -20.70 1.48 -9.80
CA GLY A 204 -22.09 0.98 -9.73
C GLY A 204 -22.41 0.13 -8.50
N LEU A 205 -21.45 -0.09 -7.59
CA LEU A 205 -21.61 -0.90 -6.38
C LEU A 205 -21.72 -0.02 -5.13
N GLU A 206 -22.35 -0.55 -4.08
CA GLU A 206 -22.41 0.08 -2.77
C GLU A 206 -21.02 0.08 -2.10
N PRO A 207 -20.42 1.24 -1.81
CA PRO A 207 -19.12 1.31 -1.16
C PRO A 207 -19.23 1.01 0.34
N VAL A 208 -18.50 0.00 0.82
CA VAL A 208 -18.61 -0.48 2.21
C VAL A 208 -17.39 -0.11 3.05
N ASN A 209 -16.22 -0.68 2.76
CA ASN A 209 -14.99 -0.41 3.52
C ASN A 209 -13.91 0.25 2.66
N PHE A 210 -13.29 1.30 3.19
CA PHE A 210 -12.04 1.86 2.68
C PHE A 210 -10.96 1.74 3.76
N ILE A 211 -10.06 0.76 3.61
CA ILE A 211 -9.08 0.41 4.63
C ILE A 211 -7.67 0.60 4.09
N THR A 212 -6.82 1.28 4.85
CA THR A 212 -5.42 1.49 4.48
C THR A 212 -4.45 0.96 5.53
N PHE A 213 -3.31 0.46 5.07
CA PHE A 213 -2.23 -0.04 5.91
C PHE A 213 -0.94 0.70 5.58
N ALA A 214 -0.39 1.41 6.56
CA ALA A 214 0.85 2.17 6.43
C ALA A 214 0.88 3.10 5.19
N THR A 215 -0.26 3.70 4.83
CA THR A 215 -0.38 4.56 3.64
C THR A 215 0.12 5.98 3.93
N PRO A 216 0.99 6.59 3.10
CA PRO A 216 1.47 7.95 3.33
C PRO A 216 0.41 8.99 2.88
N HIS A 217 -0.72 9.09 3.61
CA HIS A 217 -1.85 9.93 3.19
C HIS A 217 -1.50 11.41 3.04
N LEU A 218 -0.52 11.90 3.82
CA LEU A 218 -0.02 13.28 3.81
C LEU A 218 1.29 13.42 3.02
N GLY A 219 1.68 12.37 2.29
CA GLY A 219 2.98 12.25 1.65
C GLY A 219 4.08 11.80 2.62
N SER A 220 5.31 11.87 2.13
CA SER A 220 6.55 11.42 2.80
C SER A 220 7.55 12.56 3.01
N ARG A 221 7.16 13.81 2.70
CA ARG A 221 8.03 14.98 2.82
C ARG A 221 7.94 15.60 4.21
N GLY A 222 9.10 15.84 4.82
CA GLY A 222 9.22 16.38 6.17
C GLY A 222 8.84 15.34 7.23
N HIS A 223 9.18 15.64 8.48
CA HIS A 223 8.87 14.91 9.72
C HIS A 223 9.91 13.98 10.35
N LYS A 224 11.19 13.95 9.95
CA LYS A 224 12.11 12.92 10.54
C LYS A 224 11.54 11.48 10.43
N GLN A 225 10.57 11.27 9.54
CA GLN A 225 9.72 10.07 9.40
C GLN A 225 10.38 8.96 8.57
N VAL A 226 11.69 9.10 8.34
CA VAL A 226 12.60 8.04 7.88
C VAL A 226 13.54 7.76 9.06
N PRO A 227 13.21 6.82 9.97
CA PRO A 227 14.00 6.41 11.15
C PRO A 227 15.32 5.71 10.82
N ILE A 228 15.88 5.91 9.61
CA ILE A 228 17.29 5.62 9.34
C ILE A 228 18.17 6.86 9.63
N PHE A 229 17.62 8.08 9.70
CA PHE A 229 18.48 9.28 9.61
C PHE A 229 18.40 10.28 10.77
N CYS A 230 17.89 9.90 11.94
CA CYS A 230 17.98 10.70 13.18
C CYS A 230 17.64 12.20 13.05
N GLY A 231 16.76 12.58 12.11
CA GLY A 231 16.35 13.97 11.90
C GLY A 231 17.42 14.93 11.38
N VAL A 232 18.41 14.46 10.61
CA VAL A 232 19.42 15.33 9.98
C VAL A 232 18.97 15.82 8.59
N HIS A 233 18.86 17.14 8.43
CA HIS A 233 18.32 17.87 7.26
C HIS A 233 18.97 17.54 5.91
N THR A 234 20.22 17.10 5.91
CA THR A 234 20.97 16.71 4.69
C THR A 234 20.39 15.45 4.04
N MET A 235 19.75 14.56 4.81
CA MET A 235 19.20 13.31 4.28
C MET A 235 17.78 13.44 3.74
N GLU A 236 16.98 14.41 4.20
CA GLU A 236 15.70 14.76 3.53
C GLU A 236 15.96 15.29 2.11
N ARG A 237 17.06 16.04 1.91
CA ARG A 237 17.52 16.46 0.58
C ARG A 237 17.98 15.28 -0.27
N LEU A 238 18.64 14.28 0.33
CA LEU A 238 19.05 13.07 -0.39
C LEU A 238 17.85 12.16 -0.72
N ALA A 239 16.87 12.04 0.18
CA ALA A 239 15.62 11.31 -0.06
C ALA A 239 14.77 12.00 -1.14
N THR A 240 14.75 13.34 -1.16
CA THR A 240 14.15 14.12 -2.27
C THR A 240 14.92 13.91 -3.58
N ARG A 241 16.25 13.73 -3.54
CA ARG A 241 17.03 13.36 -4.72
C ARG A 241 16.80 11.91 -5.15
N ALA A 242 16.60 11.00 -4.19
CA ALA A 242 16.28 9.60 -4.44
C ALA A 242 14.83 9.40 -4.88
N SER A 243 13.91 10.33 -4.56
CA SER A 243 12.52 10.26 -5.04
C SER A 243 12.43 10.43 -6.55
N PHE A 244 13.40 11.09 -7.20
CA PHE A 244 13.52 11.08 -8.66
C PHE A 244 13.73 9.66 -9.22
N LEU A 245 14.39 8.77 -8.47
CA LEU A 245 14.54 7.36 -8.86
C LEU A 245 13.22 6.58 -8.79
N LEU A 246 12.22 7.12 -8.08
CA LEU A 246 10.85 6.59 -8.02
C LEU A 246 9.91 7.28 -9.03
N GLY A 247 10.47 7.95 -10.04
CA GLY A 247 9.73 8.52 -11.16
C GLY A 247 8.74 9.64 -10.77
N ARG A 248 7.54 9.60 -11.36
CA ARG A 248 6.44 10.53 -11.04
C ARG A 248 5.89 10.27 -9.64
N THR A 249 5.81 9.01 -9.23
CA THR A 249 5.35 8.61 -7.90
C THR A 249 6.18 9.26 -6.79
N GLY A 250 7.51 9.27 -6.92
CA GLY A 250 8.36 9.95 -5.95
C GLY A 250 8.08 11.45 -5.84
N ARG A 251 7.80 12.14 -6.96
CA ARG A 251 7.42 13.56 -6.93
C ARG A 251 6.09 13.80 -6.20
N HIS A 252 5.10 12.94 -6.44
CA HIS A 252 3.82 12.98 -5.73
C HIS A 252 3.96 12.75 -4.23
N LEU A 253 4.69 11.70 -3.82
CA LEU A 253 4.92 11.38 -2.41
C LEU A 253 5.68 12.51 -1.69
N PHE A 254 6.60 13.18 -2.38
CA PHE A 254 7.36 14.29 -1.82
C PHE A 254 6.74 15.66 -2.08
N LEU A 255 5.47 15.73 -2.51
CA LEU A 255 4.75 16.99 -2.72
C LEU A 255 5.55 18.00 -3.57
N SER A 256 6.30 17.50 -4.54
CA SER A 256 7.20 18.28 -5.40
C SER A 256 6.76 18.27 -6.85
N ASP A 257 5.61 17.67 -7.15
CA ASP A 257 4.98 17.74 -8.46
C ASP A 257 4.36 19.13 -8.69
N SER A 258 4.43 19.56 -9.95
CA SER A 258 3.86 20.82 -10.42
C SER A 258 3.34 20.59 -11.83
N ASP A 259 2.40 19.64 -11.96
CA ASP A 259 1.87 19.18 -13.24
C ASP A 259 1.00 20.27 -13.87
N GLY A 260 1.58 21.02 -14.82
CA GLY A 260 0.89 22.12 -15.52
C GLY A 260 0.54 23.31 -14.62
N GLY A 261 1.37 23.60 -13.61
CA GLY A 261 1.12 24.68 -12.64
C GLY A 261 0.05 24.37 -11.58
N LYS A 262 -0.51 23.15 -11.59
CA LYS A 262 -1.48 22.70 -10.59
C LYS A 262 -0.78 22.41 -9.25
N THR A 263 -1.55 22.49 -8.17
CA THR A 263 -1.09 22.09 -6.83
C THR A 263 -0.77 20.59 -6.79
N PRO A 264 0.12 20.16 -5.86
CA PRO A 264 0.50 18.76 -5.73
C PRO A 264 -0.70 17.80 -5.62
N ILE A 265 -0.62 16.64 -6.27
CA ILE A 265 -1.76 15.73 -6.41
C ILE A 265 -2.35 15.27 -5.08
N LEU A 266 -1.51 14.99 -4.08
CA LEU A 266 -2.01 14.53 -2.77
C LEU A 266 -2.82 15.63 -2.05
N LEU A 267 -2.45 16.89 -2.26
CA LEU A 267 -3.21 18.04 -1.78
C LEU A 267 -4.55 18.13 -2.50
N ARG A 268 -4.57 17.97 -3.83
CA ARG A 268 -5.81 17.93 -4.62
C ARG A 268 -6.75 16.81 -4.17
N MET A 269 -6.21 15.65 -3.79
CA MET A 269 -6.96 14.51 -3.26
C MET A 269 -7.53 14.72 -1.83
N SER A 270 -7.33 15.88 -1.20
CA SER A 270 -7.91 16.26 0.10
C SER A 270 -9.14 17.17 -0.02
N SER A 271 -9.60 17.43 -1.24
CA SER A 271 -10.78 18.26 -1.53
C SER A 271 -11.49 17.74 -2.77
N ASP A 272 -12.77 18.07 -2.92
CA ASP A 272 -13.48 17.84 -4.19
C ASP A 272 -13.13 18.93 -5.21
N SER A 273 -12.94 18.54 -6.46
CA SER A 273 -12.85 19.45 -7.61
C SER A 273 -14.07 19.30 -8.52
N GLU A 274 -14.14 20.08 -9.60
CA GLU A 274 -15.17 19.89 -10.63
C GLU A 274 -15.01 18.53 -11.31
N ASP A 275 -13.77 18.16 -11.65
CA ASP A 275 -13.45 16.92 -12.36
C ASP A 275 -13.61 15.64 -11.50
N LEU A 276 -13.13 15.65 -10.25
CA LEU A 276 -13.04 14.48 -9.39
C LEU A 276 -13.46 14.81 -7.96
N LYS A 277 -14.37 14.01 -7.41
CA LYS A 277 -14.94 14.21 -6.07
C LYS A 277 -14.28 13.29 -5.04
N PHE A 278 -13.02 13.56 -4.68
CA PHE A 278 -12.23 12.69 -3.78
C PHE A 278 -12.82 12.53 -2.37
N ILE A 279 -13.28 13.61 -1.76
CA ILE A 279 -13.88 13.60 -0.43
C ILE A 279 -15.28 13.00 -0.49
N SER A 280 -16.12 13.37 -1.46
CA SER A 280 -17.44 12.73 -1.62
C SER A 280 -17.32 11.23 -1.87
N ALA A 281 -16.38 10.80 -2.71
CA ALA A 281 -16.13 9.38 -2.96
C ALA A 281 -15.72 8.65 -1.68
N LEU A 282 -14.79 9.20 -0.90
CA LEU A 282 -14.40 8.60 0.38
C LEU A 282 -15.54 8.63 1.42
N GLN A 283 -16.37 9.67 1.41
CA GLN A 283 -17.52 9.81 2.30
C GLN A 283 -18.57 8.73 2.05
N SER A 284 -18.72 8.29 0.80
CA SER A 284 -19.71 7.26 0.43
C SER A 284 -19.47 5.90 1.11
N PHE A 285 -18.22 5.58 1.47
CA PHE A 285 -17.90 4.34 2.19
C PHE A 285 -18.51 4.35 3.60
N LYS A 286 -19.18 3.26 3.98
CA LYS A 286 -19.74 3.10 5.34
C LYS A 286 -18.66 3.17 6.42
N ARG A 287 -17.51 2.55 6.15
CA ARG A 287 -16.38 2.46 7.08
C ARG A 287 -15.08 2.91 6.42
N ARG A 288 -14.31 3.73 7.14
CA ARG A 288 -12.95 4.14 6.78
C ARG A 288 -12.02 3.83 7.94
N ALA A 289 -10.96 3.06 7.70
CA ALA A 289 -10.01 2.69 8.73
C ALA A 289 -8.56 2.86 8.25
N ALA A 290 -7.71 3.43 9.10
CA ALA A 290 -6.30 3.65 8.84
C ALA A 290 -5.45 2.87 9.87
N TYR A 291 -4.77 1.84 9.41
CA TYR A 291 -3.82 1.04 10.18
C TYR A 291 -2.42 1.63 10.05
N ALA A 292 -1.84 2.06 11.16
CA ALA A 292 -0.60 2.83 11.18
C ALA A 292 0.44 2.22 12.12
N ASN A 293 1.66 2.03 11.63
CA ASN A 293 2.77 1.58 12.45
C ASN A 293 3.25 2.70 13.39
N VAL A 294 3.26 2.45 14.70
CA VAL A 294 3.73 3.41 15.72
C VAL A 294 5.25 3.59 15.66
N ARG A 295 5.98 2.52 15.33
CA ARG A 295 7.44 2.48 15.30
C ARG A 295 7.97 1.67 14.13
N PHE A 296 9.19 2.01 13.74
CA PHE A 296 10.05 1.22 12.85
C PHE A 296 9.56 1.00 11.42
N ASP A 297 8.43 1.58 11.06
CA ASP A 297 8.13 1.85 9.67
C ASP A 297 9.08 2.93 9.17
N ASN A 298 10.06 2.52 8.36
CA ASN A 298 11.06 3.42 7.83
C ASN A 298 10.66 4.11 6.53
N ILE A 299 9.47 3.79 6.02
CA ILE A 299 9.00 4.24 4.71
C ILE A 299 7.88 5.25 4.91
N VAL A 300 6.99 4.99 5.86
CA VAL A 300 5.81 5.82 6.12
C VAL A 300 5.73 6.18 7.60
N GLY A 301 5.63 7.48 7.87
CA GLY A 301 5.50 7.95 9.24
C GLY A 301 4.13 7.71 9.85
N TRP A 302 4.13 7.57 11.18
CA TRP A 302 2.93 7.32 11.99
C TRP A 302 1.85 8.39 11.78
N SER A 303 2.21 9.67 11.80
CA SER A 303 1.26 10.78 11.62
C SER A 303 0.65 10.81 10.21
N SER A 304 1.45 10.56 9.18
CA SER A 304 0.97 10.47 7.80
C SER A 304 0.04 9.27 7.58
N SER A 305 0.36 8.11 8.16
CA SER A 305 -0.46 6.90 8.02
C SER A 305 -1.71 6.86 8.89
N SER A 306 -1.73 7.57 10.01
CA SER A 306 -2.92 7.66 10.88
C SER A 306 -3.79 8.90 10.63
N LEU A 307 -3.43 9.78 9.68
CA LEU A 307 -4.16 11.04 9.44
C LEU A 307 -4.28 11.88 10.73
N ARG A 308 -3.16 12.02 11.46
CA ARG A 308 -3.07 12.80 12.71
C ARG A 308 -1.94 13.81 12.62
N ARG A 309 -2.09 14.95 13.31
CA ARG A 309 -0.97 15.85 13.59
C ARG A 309 0.01 15.17 14.54
N LEU A 310 1.28 15.57 14.54
CA LEU A 310 2.26 15.05 15.50
C LEU A 310 1.83 15.24 16.96
N SER A 311 1.13 16.34 17.28
CA SER A 311 0.60 16.64 18.61
C SER A 311 -0.60 15.79 19.02
N GLU A 312 -1.28 15.17 18.05
CA GLU A 312 -2.46 14.32 18.26
C GLU A 312 -2.09 12.83 18.38
N LEU A 313 -0.82 12.49 18.13
CA LEU A 313 -0.37 11.11 18.27
C LEU A 313 -0.45 10.66 19.74
N PRO A 314 -1.01 9.46 20.01
CA PRO A 314 -1.04 8.89 21.35
C PRO A 314 0.33 8.87 22.02
N LYS A 315 0.36 9.09 23.34
CA LYS A 315 1.60 9.00 24.11
C LYS A 315 2.04 7.54 24.16
N ARG A 316 3.26 7.25 23.69
CA ARG A 316 3.79 5.88 23.60
C ARG A 316 3.77 5.06 24.90
N ARG A 317 3.79 5.72 26.07
CA ARG A 317 3.78 5.07 27.37
C ARG A 317 2.39 4.59 27.81
N SER A 318 1.33 5.03 27.15
CA SER A 318 -0.06 4.68 27.45
C SER A 318 -0.67 3.76 26.39
N LEU A 319 0.17 3.03 25.66
CA LEU A 319 -0.25 2.11 24.60
C LEU A 319 -0.29 0.70 25.18
N ASP A 320 -1.50 0.20 25.45
CA ASP A 320 -1.73 -1.14 25.98
C ASP A 320 -2.01 -2.11 24.83
N ARG A 321 -1.45 -3.33 24.95
CA ARG A 321 -1.66 -4.37 23.94
C ARG A 321 -3.08 -4.91 24.07
N ASN A 322 -3.77 -5.06 22.93
CA ASN A 322 -5.04 -5.76 22.90
C ASN A 322 -4.82 -7.25 23.25
N ALA A 323 -5.67 -7.80 24.12
CA ALA A 323 -5.54 -9.18 24.59
C ALA A 323 -5.75 -10.22 23.48
N LYS A 324 -6.63 -9.93 22.52
CA LYS A 324 -6.93 -10.81 21.37
C LYS A 324 -5.94 -10.59 20.22
N TYR A 325 -5.49 -9.35 20.02
CA TYR A 325 -4.59 -8.97 18.93
C TYR A 325 -3.35 -8.24 19.48
N PRO A 326 -2.31 -8.97 19.92
CA PRO A 326 -1.20 -8.41 20.67
C PRO A 326 -0.43 -7.25 20.00
N HIS A 327 -0.47 -7.15 18.68
CA HIS A 327 0.20 -6.06 17.94
C HIS A 327 -0.65 -4.80 17.79
N ILE A 328 -1.95 -4.86 18.11
CA ILE A 328 -2.82 -3.68 18.16
C ILE A 328 -2.63 -3.01 19.53
N VAL A 329 -2.14 -1.77 19.52
CA VAL A 329 -1.72 -1.06 20.75
C VAL A 329 -2.51 0.20 21.05
N ASN A 330 -3.32 0.68 20.10
CA ASN A 330 -4.36 1.68 20.31
C ASN A 330 -5.39 1.61 19.20
N GLU A 331 -6.65 1.85 19.55
CA GLU A 331 -7.76 1.92 18.61
C GLU A 331 -8.62 3.13 18.95
N GLU A 332 -8.72 4.05 18.00
CA GLU A 332 -9.65 5.17 18.07
C GLU A 332 -10.81 4.89 17.12
N LYS A 333 -12.00 4.72 17.69
CA LYS A 333 -13.24 4.59 16.93
C LYS A 333 -13.60 5.92 16.27
N ALA A 334 -14.40 5.83 15.22
CA ALA A 334 -15.00 6.98 14.58
C ALA A 334 -15.90 7.75 15.57
N ASN A 335 -15.37 8.80 16.21
CA ASN A 335 -16.21 9.72 16.98
C ASN A 335 -16.95 10.65 16.02
N ALA A 336 -18.29 10.66 16.12
CA ALA A 336 -19.09 11.74 15.57
C ALA A 336 -18.71 13.05 16.29
N ILE A 337 -18.68 14.15 15.53
CA ILE A 337 -18.35 15.54 15.93
C ILE A 337 -16.88 15.91 15.70
N ILE A 338 -16.65 16.55 14.55
CA ILE A 338 -15.54 17.50 14.37
C ILE A 338 -16.20 18.86 14.22
N SER A 339 -16.21 19.63 15.30
CA SER A 339 -16.60 21.04 15.26
C SER A 339 -15.65 21.80 14.32
N PRO A 340 -16.15 22.58 13.36
CA PRO A 340 -15.31 23.37 12.46
C PRO A 340 -14.70 24.54 13.24
N GLN A 341 -13.51 24.34 13.81
CA GLN A 341 -12.73 25.44 14.38
C GLN A 341 -12.01 26.18 13.25
N GLY A 342 -12.59 27.30 12.84
CA GLY A 342 -11.91 28.50 12.35
C GLY A 342 -11.12 28.39 11.05
N GLU A 343 -11.66 29.01 10.00
CA GLU A 343 -10.87 29.50 8.87
C GLU A 343 -9.95 30.62 9.38
N VAL A 344 -8.63 30.37 9.36
CA VAL A 344 -7.62 31.43 9.50
C VAL A 344 -6.80 31.41 8.20
N PRO A 345 -6.73 32.52 7.45
CA PRO A 345 -5.95 32.58 6.22
C PRO A 345 -4.45 32.35 6.52
N LEU A 346 -3.82 31.41 5.81
CA LEU A 346 -2.37 31.20 5.92
C LEU A 346 -1.62 32.15 4.98
N GLU A 347 -0.93 33.13 5.57
CA GLU A 347 0.06 33.96 4.90
C GLU A 347 1.28 33.14 4.46
N ILE A 348 1.75 33.40 3.25
CA ILE A 348 2.84 32.68 2.58
C ILE A 348 4.17 32.92 3.33
N LYS A 349 4.71 31.87 3.97
CA LYS A 349 6.08 31.85 4.50
C LYS A 349 6.94 30.79 3.81
N THR A 350 8.25 30.88 4.02
CA THR A 350 9.39 30.11 3.44
C THR A 350 9.10 28.65 3.00
N ALA A 351 9.95 28.04 2.16
CA ALA A 351 9.74 26.67 1.63
C ALA A 351 9.43 25.59 2.70
N LYS A 352 9.89 25.78 3.95
CA LYS A 352 9.59 24.91 5.11
C LYS A 352 8.18 25.15 5.69
N GLY A 353 7.70 26.41 5.64
CA GLY A 353 6.31 26.78 5.93
C GLY A 353 5.34 26.14 4.93
N ARG A 354 5.60 26.30 3.63
CA ARG A 354 4.75 25.73 2.56
C ARG A 354 4.43 24.24 2.73
N THR A 355 5.40 23.41 3.11
CA THR A 355 5.13 21.96 3.32
C THR A 355 4.22 21.71 4.51
N LYS A 356 4.44 22.41 5.63
CA LYS A 356 3.61 22.30 6.83
C LYS A 356 2.18 22.78 6.55
N ASP A 357 2.05 23.83 5.76
CA ASP A 357 0.76 24.40 5.36
C ASP A 357 -0.03 23.43 4.47
N MET A 358 0.66 22.76 3.54
CA MET A 358 0.07 21.72 2.70
C MET A 358 -0.37 20.50 3.51
N GLU A 359 0.46 20.03 4.42
CA GLU A 359 0.10 18.92 5.31
C GLU A 359 -1.13 19.25 6.16
N GLU A 360 -1.15 20.43 6.78
CA GLU A 360 -2.29 20.89 7.58
C GLU A 360 -3.57 20.96 6.73
N THR A 361 -3.46 21.43 5.48
CA THR A 361 -4.58 21.44 4.53
C THR A 361 -5.07 20.01 4.24
N MET A 362 -4.15 19.07 3.99
CA MET A 362 -4.51 17.66 3.76
C MET A 362 -5.13 17.00 4.98
N ILE A 363 -4.59 17.25 6.18
CA ILE A 363 -5.17 16.76 7.43
C ILE A 363 -6.59 17.30 7.56
N ARG A 364 -6.79 18.62 7.47
CA ARG A 364 -8.12 19.24 7.55
C ARG A 364 -9.09 18.68 6.51
N GLY A 365 -8.64 18.47 5.28
CA GLY A 365 -9.49 17.92 4.22
C GLY A 365 -9.92 16.48 4.48
N LEU A 366 -8.97 15.62 4.85
CA LEU A 366 -9.22 14.18 5.00
C LEU A 366 -9.89 13.82 6.32
N THR A 367 -9.62 14.56 7.39
CA THR A 367 -10.25 14.33 8.69
C THR A 367 -11.63 14.97 8.80
N ARG A 368 -12.14 15.69 7.79
CA ARG A 368 -13.58 16.01 7.71
C ARG A 368 -14.46 14.76 7.75
N LEU A 369 -13.92 13.64 7.28
CA LEU A 369 -14.56 12.34 7.33
C LEU A 369 -14.17 11.61 8.61
N ASN A 370 -15.09 10.79 9.13
CA ASN A 370 -14.78 9.94 10.27
C ASN A 370 -13.87 8.79 9.83
N TRP A 371 -12.71 8.67 10.49
CA TRP A 371 -11.74 7.60 10.32
C TRP A 371 -11.58 6.85 11.63
N GLU A 372 -11.69 5.52 11.57
CA GLU A 372 -11.12 4.66 12.60
C GLU A 372 -9.60 4.65 12.43
N ARG A 373 -8.87 4.72 13.54
CA ARG A 373 -7.42 4.74 13.53
C ARG A 373 -6.91 3.63 14.42
N VAL A 374 -6.17 2.71 13.83
CA VAL A 374 -5.65 1.52 14.50
C VAL A 374 -4.13 1.59 14.49
N ASP A 375 -3.54 1.69 15.67
CA ASP A 375 -2.11 1.83 15.85
C ASP A 375 -1.48 0.46 16.12
N VAL A 376 -0.48 0.10 15.32
CA VAL A 376 0.16 -1.21 15.29
C VAL A 376 1.62 -1.13 15.74
N SER A 377 2.06 -2.09 16.53
CA SER A 377 3.45 -2.15 17.02
C SER A 377 3.97 -3.58 17.09
N PHE A 378 5.01 -3.87 16.31
CA PHE A 378 5.78 -5.13 16.35
C PHE A 378 6.93 -5.10 17.36
N THR A 379 6.83 -4.25 18.39
CA THR A 379 7.89 -4.12 19.40
C THR A 379 7.99 -5.39 20.23
N GLY A 380 9.19 -5.96 20.33
CA GLY A 380 9.44 -7.23 21.04
C GLY A 380 9.70 -8.40 20.09
N SER A 381 9.64 -8.20 18.78
CA SER A 381 10.05 -9.20 17.79
C SER A 381 11.04 -8.67 16.78
N MET A 382 11.93 -9.54 16.29
CA MET A 382 12.85 -9.27 15.19
C MET A 382 12.18 -8.77 13.88
N GLN A 383 10.89 -9.00 13.66
CA GLN A 383 10.19 -8.46 12.48
C GLN A 383 9.91 -6.95 12.57
N TRP A 384 10.27 -6.29 13.68
CA TRP A 384 10.13 -4.84 13.85
C TRP A 384 10.84 -4.05 12.73
N LEU A 385 11.97 -4.53 12.21
CA LEU A 385 12.68 -3.91 11.08
C LEU A 385 11.92 -4.00 9.75
N LEU A 386 10.94 -4.89 9.68
CA LEU A 386 10.09 -5.14 8.52
C LEU A 386 8.65 -4.67 8.76
N ALA A 387 8.39 -3.87 9.79
CA ALA A 387 7.05 -3.42 10.20
C ALA A 387 6.17 -2.95 9.02
N HIS A 388 6.78 -2.21 8.07
CA HIS A 388 6.08 -1.75 6.87
C HIS A 388 5.48 -2.89 6.03
N SER A 389 6.17 -4.02 5.89
CA SER A 389 5.68 -5.19 5.15
C SER A 389 4.99 -6.21 6.06
N THR A 390 5.33 -6.23 7.34
CA THR A 390 4.72 -7.14 8.33
C THR A 390 3.26 -6.79 8.58
N ILE A 391 2.89 -5.51 8.61
CA ILE A 391 1.49 -5.06 8.82
C ILE A 391 0.47 -5.66 7.83
N GLN A 392 0.90 -6.06 6.62
CA GLN A 392 0.06 -6.72 5.62
C GLN A 392 0.37 -8.21 5.42
N VAL A 393 1.33 -8.77 6.17
CA VAL A 393 1.83 -10.15 6.00
C VAL A 393 2.32 -10.42 4.57
N LYS A 394 3.19 -9.55 4.05
CA LYS A 394 3.66 -9.61 2.64
C LYS A 394 4.15 -10.99 2.22
N THR A 395 4.99 -11.62 3.05
CA THR A 395 5.50 -12.97 2.85
C THR A 395 5.27 -13.77 4.12
N GLN A 396 4.34 -14.73 4.11
CA GLN A 396 3.90 -15.43 5.32
C GLN A 396 5.04 -16.01 6.18
N CYS A 397 6.08 -16.60 5.57
CA CYS A 397 7.20 -17.18 6.32
C CYS A 397 8.15 -16.14 6.96
N ILE A 398 8.08 -14.87 6.56
CA ILE A 398 8.93 -13.78 7.04
C ILE A 398 8.14 -12.77 7.88
N ASN A 399 6.85 -12.61 7.57
CA ASN A 399 5.98 -11.54 8.05
C ASN A 399 4.79 -12.06 8.87
N SER A 400 4.88 -13.29 9.41
CA SER A 400 3.79 -13.99 10.10
C SER A 400 3.23 -13.25 11.30
N GLU A 401 3.97 -12.31 11.89
CA GLU A 401 3.50 -11.58 13.08
C GLU A 401 2.43 -10.56 12.78
N GLY A 402 2.25 -10.15 11.52
CA GLY A 402 1.10 -9.32 11.16
C GLY A 402 -0.21 -10.11 11.04
N ALA A 403 -0.20 -11.43 11.28
CA ALA A 403 -1.39 -12.27 11.13
C ALA A 403 -2.55 -11.81 12.01
N ASP A 404 -2.27 -11.41 13.25
CA ASP A 404 -3.29 -10.89 14.18
C ASP A 404 -3.80 -9.50 13.76
N VAL A 405 -2.99 -8.71 13.06
CA VAL A 405 -3.42 -7.43 12.47
C VAL A 405 -4.38 -7.65 11.32
N ILE A 406 -4.10 -8.62 10.44
CA ILE A 406 -5.02 -9.03 9.38
C ILE A 406 -6.30 -9.62 9.98
N GLN A 407 -6.18 -10.45 11.01
CA GLN A 407 -7.35 -11.00 11.71
C GLN A 407 -8.18 -9.89 12.38
N HIS A 408 -7.56 -8.90 13.02
CA HIS A 408 -8.24 -7.75 13.58
C HIS A 408 -9.05 -7.00 12.52
N MET A 409 -8.46 -6.79 11.34
CA MET A 409 -9.13 -6.10 10.25
C MET A 409 -10.32 -6.92 9.71
N ILE A 410 -10.17 -8.23 9.56
CA ILE A 410 -11.24 -9.14 9.12
C ILE A 410 -12.38 -9.16 10.15
N ASP A 411 -12.08 -9.32 11.43
CA ASP A 411 -13.09 -9.38 12.51
C ASP A 411 -13.88 -8.07 12.67
N ASN A 412 -13.33 -6.95 12.17
CA ASN A 412 -13.99 -5.64 12.13
C ASN A 412 -14.44 -5.24 10.71
N PHE A 413 -14.48 -6.17 9.76
CA PHE A 413 -14.89 -5.90 8.39
C PHE A 413 -16.42 -5.81 8.31
N VAL A 414 -16.93 -4.78 7.63
CA VAL A 414 -18.38 -4.63 7.41
C VAL A 414 -18.76 -5.35 6.11
N LEU A 415 -19.75 -6.24 6.17
CA LEU A 415 -20.20 -7.01 5.01
C LEU A 415 -21.17 -6.29 4.08
#